data_AF-A0A7L4Y8F9-F1
#
_entry.id   AF-A0A7L4Y8F9-F1
#
_cell.length_a   1.000
_cell.length_b   1.000
_cell.length_c   1.000
_cell.angle_alpha   90.00
_cell.angle_beta   90.00
_cell.angle_gamma   90.00
#
_symmetry.space_group_name_H-M   'P 1'
#
loop_
_entity.id
_entity.type
_entity.pdbx_description
1 polymer ?
#
loop_
_entity_poly.entity_id
_entity_poly.type
_entity_poly.pdbx_seq_one_letter_code
_entity_poly.pdbx_strand_id
1 'polypeptide(L)' 'MTRHEESGRESEGAHAHAQYQRDKAEHILQRARRSTDPEEAARLREQGERLKEGSERALAEEPEPRPGDLHEEYPG' A
#
# COMPACT_ATOMS: atom_id res chain seq x y z
N MET A 1 11.48 -17.33 -23.84
CA MET A 1 11.95 -16.50 -22.72
C MET A 1 10.77 -15.67 -22.25
N THR A 2 10.49 -15.83 -20.97
CA THR A 2 9.23 -15.65 -20.22
C THR A 2 8.77 -14.19 -20.13
N ARG A 3 7.62 -13.87 -20.75
CA ARG A 3 6.92 -12.57 -20.61
C ARG A 3 6.00 -12.54 -19.37
N HIS A 4 6.34 -13.32 -18.34
CA HIS A 4 5.50 -13.52 -17.14
C HIS A 4 6.20 -13.14 -15.82
N GLU A 5 7.50 -12.81 -15.84
CA GLU A 5 8.25 -12.43 -14.63
C GLU A 5 8.26 -10.91 -14.36
N GLU A 6 7.79 -10.09 -15.31
CA GLU A 6 7.80 -8.63 -15.17
C GLU A 6 6.69 -8.12 -14.23
N SER A 7 5.49 -8.72 -14.28
CA SER A 7 4.33 -8.22 -13.55
C SER A 7 4.34 -8.52 -12.04
N GLY A 8 5.12 -9.51 -11.58
CA GLY A 8 5.24 -9.84 -10.15
C GLY A 8 6.06 -8.81 -9.36
N ARG A 9 7.12 -8.26 -9.98
CA ARG A 9 7.99 -7.25 -9.35
C ARG A 9 7.34 -5.87 -9.28
N GLU A 10 6.51 -5.52 -10.26
CA GLU A 10 5.76 -4.26 -10.24
C GLU A 10 4.68 -4.27 -9.14
N SER A 11 4.03 -5.42 -8.92
CA SER A 11 3.02 -5.60 -7.86
C SER A 11 3.64 -5.58 -6.45
N GLU A 12 4.80 -6.20 -6.23
CA GLU A 12 5.52 -6.13 -4.94
C GLU A 12 5.94 -4.68 -4.60
N GLY A 13 6.35 -3.91 -5.61
CA GLY A 13 6.67 -2.48 -5.45
C GLY A 13 5.45 -1.62 -5.11
N ALA A 14 4.31 -1.89 -5.74
CA ALA A 14 3.05 -1.21 -5.45
C ALA A 14 2.55 -1.50 -4.03
N HIS A 15 2.60 -2.77 -3.60
CA HIS A 15 2.24 -3.18 -2.24
C HIS A 15 3.11 -2.49 -1.19
N ALA A 16 4.43 -2.58 -1.35
CA ALA A 16 5.39 -1.98 -0.43
C ALA A 16 5.22 -0.45 -0.38
N HIS A 17 4.93 0.18 -1.52
CA HIS A 17 4.65 1.60 -1.59
C HIS A 17 3.36 1.97 -0.84
N ALA A 18 2.28 1.20 -1.02
CA ALA A 18 1.01 1.43 -0.34
C ALA A 18 1.14 1.23 1.17
N GLN A 19 1.88 0.22 1.63
CA GLN A 19 2.20 0.04 3.05
C GLN A 19 2.99 1.22 3.62
N TYR A 20 4.04 1.66 2.92
CA TYR A 20 4.81 2.84 3.32
C TYR A 20 3.94 4.11 3.42
N GLN A 21 3.01 4.30 2.48
CA GLN A 21 2.07 5.40 2.55
C GLN A 21 1.16 5.27 3.78
N ARG A 22 0.61 4.09 4.06
CA ARG A 22 -0.21 3.86 5.26
C ARG A 22 0.53 4.22 6.55
N ASP A 23 1.77 3.76 6.69
CA ASP A 23 2.59 4.05 7.88
C ASP A 23 2.90 5.55 8.01
N LYS A 24 3.18 6.21 6.87
CA LYS A 24 3.37 7.67 6.83
C LYS A 24 2.10 8.41 7.24
N ALA A 25 0.93 7.96 6.78
CA ALA A 25 -0.36 8.54 7.16
C ALA A 25 -0.60 8.41 8.67
N GLU A 26 -0.34 7.24 9.26
CA GLU A 26 -0.44 7.05 10.71
C GLU A 26 0.47 7.99 11.49
N HIS A 27 1.72 8.17 11.05
CA HIS A 27 2.64 9.09 11.72
C HIS A 27 2.15 10.55 11.66
N ILE A 28 1.62 10.98 10.51
CA ILE A 28 1.02 12.32 10.35
C ILE A 28 -0.18 12.49 11.29
N LEU A 29 -1.06 11.49 11.38
CA LEU A 29 -2.22 11.52 12.27
C LEU A 29 -1.83 11.54 13.75
N GLN A 30 -0.78 10.81 14.14
CA GLN A 30 -0.23 10.86 15.49
C GLN A 30 0.35 12.24 15.81
N ARG A 31 1.05 12.87 14.87
CA ARG A 31 1.53 14.25 15.01
C ARG A 31 0.36 15.24 15.16
N ALA A 32 -0.70 15.08 14.37
CA ALA A 32 -1.90 15.91 14.45
C ALA A 32 -2.55 15.87 15.85
N ARG A 33 -2.55 14.69 16.50
CA ARG A 33 -3.07 14.51 17.87
C ARG A 33 -2.21 15.18 18.95
N ARG A 34 -0.92 15.37 18.69
CA ARG A 34 0.04 16.00 19.62
C ARG A 34 0.22 17.49 19.38
N SER A 35 -0.28 18.02 18.26
CA SER A 35 -0.18 19.44 17.96
C SER A 35 -1.04 20.25 18.92
N THR A 36 -0.48 21.36 19.41
CA THR A 36 -1.18 22.36 20.22
C THR A 36 -1.84 23.46 19.37
N ASP A 37 -1.48 23.53 18.08
CA ASP A 37 -2.08 24.46 17.12
C ASP A 37 -3.27 23.76 16.43
N PRO A 38 -4.50 24.28 16.59
CA PRO A 38 -5.69 23.69 15.98
C PRO A 38 -5.68 23.75 14.44
N GLU A 39 -5.06 24.76 13.83
CA GLU A 39 -4.95 24.85 12.36
C GLU A 39 -3.95 23.84 11.82
N GLU A 40 -2.78 23.71 12.47
CA GLU A 40 -1.80 22.68 12.12
C GLU A 40 -2.40 21.28 12.31
N ALA A 41 -3.11 21.05 13.42
CA ALA A 41 -3.78 19.77 13.68
C ALA A 41 -4.82 19.43 12.62
N ALA A 42 -5.62 20.40 12.17
CA ALA A 42 -6.61 20.20 11.12
C ALA A 42 -5.96 19.85 9.77
N ARG A 43 -4.91 20.59 9.38
CA ARG A 43 -4.16 20.31 8.13
C ARG A 43 -3.50 18.94 8.15
N LEU A 44 -2.88 18.56 9.27
CA LEU A 44 -2.25 17.25 9.43
C LEU A 44 -3.30 16.13 9.43
N ARG A 45 -4.47 16.32 10.05
CA ARG A 45 -5.57 15.35 9.97
C ARG A 45 -6.02 15.13 8.52
N GLU A 46 -6.32 16.21 7.81
CA GLU A 46 -6.75 16.11 6.41
C GLU A 46 -5.68 15.41 5.55
N GLN A 47 -4.42 15.79 5.71
CA GLN A 47 -3.32 15.16 4.97
C GLN A 47 -3.18 13.67 5.30
N GLY A 48 -3.25 13.32 6.58
CA GLY A 48 -3.15 11.93 7.03
C GLY A 48 -4.32 11.08 6.54
N GLU A 49 -5.54 11.58 6.60
CA GLU A 49 -6.75 10.86 6.15
C GLU A 49 -6.72 10.60 4.65
N ARG A 50 -6.39 11.60 3.83
CA ARG A 50 -6.27 11.42 2.36
C ARG A 50 -5.23 10.36 2.00
N LEU A 51 -4.09 10.39 2.69
CA LEU A 51 -2.98 9.49 2.40
C LEU A 51 -3.30 8.05 2.87
N LYS A 52 -4.00 7.92 4.00
CA LYS A 52 -4.53 6.65 4.48
C LYS A 52 -5.54 6.06 3.50
N GLU A 53 -6.55 6.83 3.07
CA GLU A 53 -7.58 6.37 2.13
C GLU A 53 -6.97 5.91 0.80
N GLY A 54 -6.00 6.66 0.26
CA GLY A 54 -5.29 6.28 -0.96
C GLY A 54 -4.50 4.97 -0.80
N SER A 55 -3.80 4.81 0.32
CA SER A 55 -3.05 3.58 0.61
C SER A 55 -3.97 2.37 0.82
N GLU A 56 -5.09 2.54 1.52
CA GLU A 56 -6.03 1.44 1.78
C GLU A 56 -6.72 0.98 0.50
N ARG A 57 -7.06 1.89 -0.41
CA ARG A 57 -7.57 1.53 -1.74
C ARG A 57 -6.53 0.77 -2.56
N ALA A 58 -5.28 1.25 -2.58
CA ALA A 58 -4.21 0.56 -3.30
C ALA A 58 -3.94 -0.86 -2.75
N LEU A 59 -3.99 -1.03 -1.42
CA LEU A 59 -3.87 -2.35 -0.78
C LEU A 59 -5.09 -3.26 -1.04
N ALA A 60 -6.29 -2.68 -1.21
CA ALA A 60 -7.51 -3.43 -1.48
C ALA A 60 -7.66 -3.84 -2.96
N GLU A 61 -7.04 -3.09 -3.87
CA GLU A 61 -7.04 -3.36 -5.31
C GLU A 61 -5.98 -4.40 -5.74
N GLU A 62 -5.13 -4.87 -4.82
CA GLU A 62 -4.23 -5.97 -5.14
C GLU A 62 -5.01 -7.24 -5.46
N PRO A 63 -4.85 -7.81 -6.67
CA PRO A 63 -5.50 -9.06 -7.00
C PRO A 63 -4.92 -10.13 -6.09
N GLU A 64 -5.79 -10.89 -5.41
CA GLU A 64 -5.38 -12.11 -4.72
C GLU A 64 -4.47 -12.92 -5.67
N PRO A 65 -3.36 -13.49 -5.18
CA PRO A 65 -2.60 -14.43 -5.99
C PRO A 65 -3.59 -15.52 -6.41
N ARG A 66 -3.87 -15.61 -7.72
CA ARG A 66 -4.83 -16.59 -8.24
C ARG A 66 -4.36 -17.96 -7.71
N PRO A 67 -5.22 -18.75 -7.03
CA PRO A 67 -4.86 -20.10 -6.64
C PRO A 67 -4.78 -20.93 -7.93
N GLY A 68 -3.60 -21.05 -8.53
CA GLY A 68 -3.48 -21.70 -9.84
C GLY A 68 -2.09 -21.94 -10.40
N ASP A 69 -0.98 -21.62 -9.73
CA ASP A 69 0.38 -21.96 -10.21
C ASP A 69 0.94 -23.24 -9.55
N LEU A 70 0.07 -24.22 -9.30
CA LEU A 70 0.45 -25.60 -8.98
C LEU A 70 0.28 -26.47 -10.22
N HIS A 71 1.18 -26.33 -11.19
CA HIS A 71 1.48 -27.41 -12.13
C HIS A 71 3.00 -27.45 -12.37
N GLU A 72 3.73 -27.97 -11.38
CA GLU A 72 4.97 -28.69 -11.64
C GLU A 72 4.62 -29.97 -12.40
N GLU A 73 4.49 -29.90 -13.73
CA GLU A 73 4.59 -31.11 -14.55
C GLU A 73 6.08 -31.37 -14.82
N TYR A 74 6.65 -32.28 -14.02
CA TYR A 74 7.90 -32.98 -14.30
C TYR A 74 7.86 -33.62 -15.70
N PRO A 75 8.85 -33.42 -16.58
CA PRO A 75 9.05 -34.34 -17.68
C PRO A 75 9.86 -35.55 -17.19
N GLY A 76 9.22 -36.71 -17.18
CA GLY A 76 9.89 -38.02 -17.22
C GLY A 76 10.40 -38.36 -18.62
#